data_AF-A0A9P0JI99-F1
#
_entry.id   AF-A0A9P0JI99-F1
#
_cell.length_a   1.000
_cell.length_b   1.000
_cell.length_c   1.000
_cell.angle_alpha   90.00
_cell.angle_beta   90.00
_cell.angle_gamma   90.00
#
_symmetry.space_group_name_H-M   'P 1'
#
loop_
_entity.id
_entity.type
_entity.pdbx_description
1 polymer ?
#
loop_
_entity_poly.entity_id
_entity_poly.type
_entity_poly.pdbx_seq_one_letter_code
_entity_poly.pdbx_strand_id
1 'polypeptide(L)'
;MENITAAISYENATENLSPEEFQKLLKTWFQEKGVISEMKVQLRYKMINILKNTVAGRCIVEKSAQRTSLAMQAINLIIAEFLLQNQFHYSLSLFNTEAAVANIFPEHVYKSGIADKKDQFRLDYENFLNVMELIGVSKTSDECKELVNLYYADSGYNSVLESLVHLLCKIINKQIKEDNTTSYVDLTNETNFIKGVGRVLIQEGMSPSRFNCAIENIKLLHSCELKDIQKKYMNTIHTLRTEANNYQNQLEQIQKAKYLAEVQLKQIHKEHKVLKQHVKRYAKQTMNDQLPAKKDQTVYNEVVCNLKHCDDSCRHMAYTVENLKKENEKLLRRNREQLEEINKLSTNYKDLVKDFLTCQKKIELLNTKLKDTDVRILDDTSVDNKDLDSCSSQGSESITERVLQEARTKLKQLEEESKHIEDDYQLLRKGLHKFKL
;
A
#
# COMPACT_ATOMS: atom_id res chain seq x y z
N MET A 1 -33.28 55.59 19.02
CA MET A 1 -31.95 54.97 19.24
C MET A 1 -32.17 53.47 19.19
N GLU A 2 -31.63 52.82 18.17
CA GLU A 2 -31.76 51.38 17.97
C GLU A 2 -31.08 50.65 19.14
N ASN A 3 -31.75 49.63 19.68
CA ASN A 3 -31.20 48.77 20.72
C ASN A 3 -30.05 47.95 20.13
N ILE A 4 -28.82 48.43 20.31
CA ILE A 4 -27.62 47.68 19.93
C ILE A 4 -27.39 46.61 21.01
N THR A 5 -27.76 45.37 20.70
CA THR A 5 -27.42 44.21 21.52
C THR A 5 -25.95 43.85 21.30
N ALA A 6 -25.18 43.71 22.38
CA ALA A 6 -23.79 43.30 22.28
C ALA A 6 -23.69 41.89 21.66
N ALA A 7 -22.87 41.74 20.61
CA ALA A 7 -22.68 40.47 19.93
C ALA A 7 -22.03 39.40 20.84
N ILE A 8 -21.23 39.83 21.81
CA ILE A 8 -20.51 38.98 22.78
C ILE A 8 -20.95 39.44 24.18
N SER A 9 -21.70 38.60 24.89
CA SER A 9 -22.08 38.86 26.28
C SER A 9 -20.91 38.49 27.19
N TYR A 10 -20.32 39.49 27.84
CA TYR A 10 -19.27 39.29 28.85
C TYR A 10 -19.84 39.65 30.23
N GLU A 11 -19.82 38.71 31.17
CA GLU A 11 -20.48 38.85 32.47
C GLU A 11 -19.83 39.93 33.37
N ASN A 12 -18.59 40.36 33.09
CA ASN A 12 -17.85 41.35 33.86
C ASN A 12 -17.43 42.57 33.01
N ALA A 13 -18.40 43.33 32.49
CA ALA A 13 -18.16 44.47 31.58
C ALA A 13 -17.30 45.63 32.14
N THR A 14 -16.82 45.55 33.39
CA THR A 14 -16.03 46.59 34.08
C THR A 14 -14.52 46.34 34.12
N GLU A 15 -14.04 45.16 33.70
CA GLU A 15 -12.61 44.86 33.63
C GLU A 15 -12.09 44.95 32.18
N ASN A 16 -10.99 45.69 31.98
CA ASN A 16 -10.32 45.78 30.69
C ASN A 16 -9.73 44.40 30.36
N LEU A 17 -10.40 43.66 29.49
CA LEU A 17 -9.92 42.38 28.96
C LEU A 17 -8.50 42.53 28.41
N SER A 18 -7.61 41.63 28.80
CA SER A 18 -6.31 41.54 28.14
C SER A 18 -6.49 41.12 26.66
N PRO A 19 -5.54 41.47 25.77
CA PRO A 19 -5.62 41.07 24.36
C PRO A 19 -5.75 39.55 24.16
N GLU A 20 -5.15 38.76 25.05
CA GLU A 20 -5.19 37.30 25.00
C GLU A 20 -6.56 36.75 25.43
N GLU A 21 -7.17 37.32 26.46
CA GLU A 21 -8.52 36.95 26.91
C GLU A 21 -9.58 37.34 25.90
N PHE A 22 -9.45 38.51 25.26
CA PHE A 22 -10.33 38.91 24.17
C PHE A 22 -10.20 37.97 22.97
N GLN A 23 -8.97 37.59 22.56
CA GLN A 23 -8.78 36.61 21.50
C GLN A 23 -9.39 35.26 21.83
N LYS A 24 -9.25 34.80 23.10
CA LYS A 24 -9.86 33.55 23.56
C LYS A 24 -11.39 33.64 23.52
N LEU A 25 -11.96 34.72 24.02
CA LEU A 25 -13.41 34.96 24.02
C LEU A 25 -13.95 35.03 22.59
N LEU A 26 -13.27 35.73 21.70
CA LEU A 26 -13.62 35.83 20.29
C LEU A 26 -13.55 34.47 19.59
N LYS A 27 -12.52 33.67 19.88
CA LYS A 27 -12.37 32.31 19.35
C LYS A 27 -13.49 31.40 19.84
N THR A 28 -13.81 31.43 21.13
CA THR A 28 -14.92 30.67 21.72
C THR A 28 -16.25 31.09 21.09
N TRP A 29 -16.50 32.39 20.95
CA TRP A 29 -17.69 32.91 20.31
C TRP A 29 -17.83 32.45 18.85
N PHE A 30 -16.74 32.52 18.06
CA PHE A 30 -16.73 32.00 16.69
C PHE A 30 -16.91 30.47 16.62
N GLN A 31 -16.47 29.72 17.63
CA GLN A 31 -16.72 28.29 17.73
C GLN A 31 -18.19 27.99 18.06
N GLU A 32 -18.75 28.66 19.06
CA GLU A 32 -20.14 28.51 19.50
C GLU A 32 -21.15 28.92 18.42
N LYS A 33 -20.86 30.00 17.69
CA LYS A 33 -21.67 30.45 16.55
C LYS A 33 -21.44 29.62 15.28
N GLY A 34 -20.53 28.65 15.30
CA GLY A 34 -20.25 27.76 14.16
C GLY A 34 -19.50 28.42 13.01
N VAL A 35 -19.09 29.69 13.12
CA VAL A 35 -18.41 30.46 12.05
C VAL A 35 -17.09 29.81 11.63
N ILE A 36 -16.30 29.27 12.58
CA ILE A 36 -15.05 28.57 12.23
C ILE A 36 -15.35 27.31 11.42
N SER A 37 -16.38 26.56 11.80
CA SER A 37 -16.79 25.35 11.10
C SER A 37 -17.29 25.68 9.69
N GLU A 38 -18.10 26.73 9.54
CA GLU A 38 -18.55 27.24 8.24
C GLU A 38 -17.37 27.66 7.36
N MET A 39 -16.44 28.45 7.89
CA MET A 39 -15.26 28.89 7.15
C MET A 39 -14.39 27.71 6.70
N LYS A 40 -14.22 26.68 7.55
CA LYS A 40 -13.53 25.43 7.19
C LYS A 40 -14.25 24.68 6.06
N VAL A 41 -15.58 24.57 6.13
CA VAL A 41 -16.39 23.93 5.09
C VAL A 41 -16.25 24.67 3.77
N GLN A 42 -16.41 26.00 3.77
CA GLN A 42 -16.27 26.83 2.56
C GLN A 42 -14.87 26.73 1.96
N LEU A 43 -13.82 26.77 2.78
CA LEU A 43 -12.44 26.66 2.33
C LEU A 43 -12.18 25.29 1.71
N ARG A 44 -12.63 24.22 2.37
CA ARG A 44 -12.52 22.85 1.85
C ARG A 44 -13.27 22.68 0.54
N TYR A 45 -14.50 23.18 0.45
CA TYR A 45 -15.30 23.15 -0.78
C TYR A 45 -14.60 23.88 -1.93
N LYS A 46 -14.06 25.09 -1.69
CA LYS A 46 -13.27 25.82 -2.68
C LYS A 46 -12.03 25.04 -3.11
N MET A 47 -11.27 24.47 -2.17
CA MET A 47 -10.10 23.64 -2.47
C MET A 47 -10.48 22.44 -3.34
N ILE A 48 -11.53 21.70 -2.98
CA ILE A 48 -12.01 20.54 -3.74
C ILE A 48 -12.41 20.97 -5.15
N ASN A 49 -13.18 22.04 -5.30
CA ASN A 49 -13.62 22.51 -6.62
C ASN A 49 -12.47 22.95 -7.52
N ILE A 50 -11.46 23.63 -6.96
CA ILE A 50 -10.24 24.00 -7.69
C ILE A 50 -9.49 22.74 -8.13
N LEU A 51 -9.38 21.74 -7.24
CA LEU A 51 -8.60 20.54 -7.48
C LEU A 51 -9.31 19.51 -8.37
N LYS A 52 -10.65 19.45 -8.37
CA LYS A 52 -11.47 18.43 -9.07
C LYS A 52 -11.16 18.34 -10.56
N ASN A 53 -10.86 19.47 -11.21
CA ASN A 53 -10.58 19.54 -12.64
C ASN A 53 -9.09 19.38 -13.01
N THR A 54 -8.22 19.21 -12.02
CA THR A 54 -6.78 18.99 -12.23
C THR A 54 -6.47 17.53 -12.53
N VAL A 55 -5.29 17.25 -13.11
CA VAL A 55 -4.82 15.87 -13.34
C VAL A 55 -4.74 15.08 -12.04
N ALA A 56 -4.29 15.72 -10.95
CA ALA A 56 -4.23 15.11 -9.62
C ALA A 56 -5.63 14.81 -9.07
N GLY A 57 -6.59 15.74 -9.22
CA GLY A 57 -7.97 15.54 -8.79
C GLY A 57 -8.69 14.44 -9.56
N ARG A 58 -8.54 14.38 -10.89
CA ARG A 58 -9.11 13.32 -11.72
C ARG A 58 -8.60 11.93 -11.32
N CYS A 59 -7.30 11.79 -11.08
CA CYS A 59 -6.72 10.53 -10.59
C CYS A 59 -7.29 10.08 -9.23
N ILE A 60 -7.67 11.01 -8.34
CA ILE A 60 -8.26 10.68 -7.04
C ILE A 60 -9.73 10.25 -7.20
N VAL A 61 -10.50 11.01 -7.98
CA VAL A 61 -11.94 10.75 -8.23
C VAL A 61 -12.15 9.45 -9.01
N GLU A 62 -11.32 9.17 -10.02
CA GLU A 62 -11.40 7.93 -10.80
C GLU A 62 -11.04 6.70 -9.96
N LYS A 63 -10.02 6.81 -9.09
CA LYS A 63 -9.62 5.72 -8.18
C LYS A 63 -10.66 5.44 -7.09
N SER A 64 -11.41 6.44 -6.63
CA SER A 64 -12.48 6.24 -5.64
C SER A 64 -13.75 5.68 -6.27
N ALA A 65 -14.13 6.13 -7.48
CA ALA A 65 -15.31 5.65 -8.19
C ALA A 65 -15.19 4.18 -8.63
N GLN A 66 -13.97 3.70 -8.94
CA GLN A 66 -13.73 2.32 -9.37
C GLN A 66 -13.75 1.29 -8.23
N ARG A 67 -13.82 1.70 -6.95
CA ARG A 67 -13.66 0.78 -5.80
C ARG A 67 -14.91 0.51 -4.99
N THR A 68 -16.01 1.23 -5.19
CA THR A 68 -17.23 1.07 -4.40
C THR A 68 -18.27 0.22 -5.13
N SER A 69 -18.73 -0.85 -4.50
CA SER A 69 -19.88 -1.62 -4.99
C SER A 69 -21.16 -0.78 -4.94
N LEU A 70 -22.17 -1.14 -5.74
CA LEU A 70 -23.47 -0.45 -5.72
C LEU A 70 -24.12 -0.44 -4.34
N ALA A 71 -23.98 -1.54 -3.58
CA ALA A 71 -24.43 -1.62 -2.20
C ALA A 71 -23.70 -0.61 -1.29
N MET A 72 -22.38 -0.45 -1.46
CA MET A 72 -21.61 0.54 -0.71
C MET A 72 -21.99 1.97 -1.09
N GLN A 73 -22.30 2.22 -2.37
CA GLN A 73 -22.81 3.52 -2.82
C GLN A 73 -24.17 3.83 -2.20
N ALA A 74 -25.07 2.84 -2.10
CA ALA A 74 -26.36 2.97 -1.44
C ALA A 74 -26.19 3.30 0.07
N ILE A 75 -25.29 2.61 0.77
CA ILE A 75 -24.95 2.91 2.17
C ILE A 75 -24.39 4.33 2.31
N ASN A 76 -23.47 4.72 1.43
CA ASN A 76 -22.88 6.05 1.46
C ASN A 76 -23.94 7.14 1.20
N LEU A 77 -24.91 6.88 0.33
CA LEU A 77 -26.03 7.78 0.08
C LEU A 77 -26.92 7.94 1.32
N ILE A 78 -27.26 6.84 2.01
CA ILE A 78 -28.03 6.85 3.27
C ILE A 78 -27.32 7.69 4.34
N ILE A 79 -26.01 7.50 4.50
CA ILE A 79 -25.21 8.26 5.48
C ILE A 79 -25.16 9.75 5.09
N ALA A 80 -24.90 10.05 3.82
CA ALA A 80 -24.79 11.43 3.37
C ALA A 80 -26.12 12.18 3.49
N GLU A 81 -27.24 11.52 3.19
CA GLU A 81 -28.59 12.06 3.38
C GLU A 81 -28.86 12.35 4.86
N PHE A 82 -28.54 11.42 5.76
CA PHE A 82 -28.68 11.62 7.21
C PHE A 82 -27.86 12.83 7.71
N LEU A 83 -26.59 12.92 7.30
CA LEU A 83 -25.71 14.04 7.66
C LEU A 83 -26.24 15.38 7.13
N LEU A 84 -26.85 15.34 5.94
CA LEU A 84 -27.42 16.52 5.31
C LEU A 84 -28.70 16.99 6.00
N GLN A 85 -29.64 16.09 6.29
CA GLN A 85 -30.90 16.42 6.96
C GLN A 85 -30.68 16.96 8.38
N ASN A 86 -29.67 16.43 9.07
CA ASN A 86 -29.27 16.87 10.41
C ASN A 86 -28.32 18.09 10.42
N GLN A 87 -28.06 18.72 9.26
CA GLN A 87 -27.21 19.92 9.13
C GLN A 87 -25.75 19.73 9.60
N PHE A 88 -25.23 18.50 9.53
CA PHE A 88 -23.83 18.19 9.86
C PHE A 88 -22.88 18.48 8.69
N HIS A 89 -22.86 19.74 8.22
CA HIS A 89 -22.13 20.16 7.01
C HIS A 89 -20.62 19.87 7.06
N TYR A 90 -20.00 19.99 8.24
CA TYR A 90 -18.57 19.68 8.39
C TYR A 90 -18.29 18.19 8.17
N SER A 91 -19.03 17.32 8.85
CA SER A 91 -18.93 15.86 8.70
C SER A 91 -19.26 15.42 7.27
N LEU A 92 -20.29 16.02 6.66
CA LEU A 92 -20.64 15.78 5.27
C LEU A 92 -19.50 16.18 4.31
N SER A 93 -18.81 17.29 4.56
CA SER A 93 -17.68 17.74 3.74
C SER A 93 -16.47 16.80 3.81
N LEU A 94 -16.22 16.20 4.97
CA LEU A 94 -15.22 15.14 5.17
C LEU A 94 -15.65 13.87 4.42
N PHE A 95 -16.88 13.43 4.68
CA PHE A 95 -17.44 12.24 4.09
C PHE A 95 -17.46 12.28 2.56
N ASN A 96 -17.85 13.41 1.97
CA ASN A 96 -17.86 13.60 0.51
C ASN A 96 -16.51 13.38 -0.16
N THR A 97 -15.41 13.72 0.53
CA THR A 97 -14.06 13.49 -0.02
C THR A 97 -13.60 12.05 0.08
N GLU A 98 -14.04 11.33 1.10
CA GLU A 98 -13.62 9.94 1.36
C GLU A 98 -14.49 8.94 0.60
N ALA A 99 -15.81 9.15 0.63
CA ALA A 99 -16.81 8.30 -0.01
C ALA A 99 -17.18 8.73 -1.44
N ALA A 100 -16.57 9.82 -1.95
CA ALA A 100 -16.78 10.36 -3.30
C ALA A 100 -18.24 10.68 -3.66
N VAL A 101 -19.04 11.06 -2.67
CA VAL A 101 -20.50 11.31 -2.80
C VAL A 101 -20.81 12.69 -3.39
N ALA A 102 -19.78 13.50 -3.66
CA ALA A 102 -19.90 14.89 -4.13
C ALA A 102 -20.60 15.06 -5.48
N ASN A 103 -20.79 13.98 -6.26
CA ASN A 103 -21.53 14.02 -7.52
C ASN A 103 -23.02 13.65 -7.37
N ILE A 104 -23.45 13.19 -6.19
CA ILE A 104 -24.81 12.67 -5.99
C ILE A 104 -25.78 13.79 -5.59
N PHE A 105 -25.31 14.75 -4.79
CA PHE A 105 -26.16 15.87 -4.37
C PHE A 105 -26.00 17.07 -5.31
N PRO A 106 -27.11 17.74 -5.68
CA PRO A 106 -27.05 18.98 -6.42
C PRO A 106 -26.22 20.06 -5.71
N GLU A 107 -25.49 20.88 -6.47
CA GLU A 107 -24.56 21.86 -5.89
C GLU A 107 -25.24 22.93 -5.01
N HIS A 108 -26.55 23.16 -5.19
CA HIS A 108 -27.34 24.09 -4.38
C HIS A 108 -27.55 23.59 -2.93
N VAL A 109 -27.52 22.28 -2.71
CA VAL A 109 -27.69 21.64 -1.39
C VAL A 109 -26.54 21.99 -0.45
N TYR A 110 -25.35 22.22 -0.99
CA TYR A 110 -24.16 22.60 -0.22
C TYR A 110 -24.03 24.11 0.02
N LYS A 111 -24.81 24.93 -0.70
CA LYS A 111 -24.75 26.40 -0.64
C LYS A 111 -25.83 26.99 0.28
N SER A 112 -26.84 26.20 0.64
CA SER A 112 -27.94 26.64 1.48
C SER A 112 -27.66 26.37 2.96
N GLY A 113 -26.90 27.27 3.59
CA GLY A 113 -26.76 27.27 5.05
C GLY A 113 -28.01 27.82 5.78
N ILE A 114 -28.99 28.35 5.05
CA ILE A 114 -30.14 29.10 5.61
C ILE A 114 -31.36 29.06 4.65
N ALA A 115 -31.80 27.88 4.18
CA ALA A 115 -33.14 27.78 3.58
C ALA A 115 -34.10 27.07 4.53
N ASP A 116 -35.35 27.50 4.49
CA ASP A 116 -36.47 26.92 5.20
C ASP A 116 -36.43 25.39 5.18
N LYS A 117 -36.77 24.76 6.31
CA LYS A 117 -36.82 23.29 6.49
C LYS A 117 -37.58 22.53 5.39
N LYS A 118 -38.39 23.23 4.57
CA LYS A 118 -39.21 22.68 3.49
C LYS A 118 -38.43 22.24 2.24
N ASP A 119 -37.20 22.71 2.03
CA ASP A 119 -36.38 22.36 0.84
C ASP A 119 -35.20 21.40 1.17
N GLN A 120 -35.34 20.57 2.22
CA GLN A 120 -34.35 19.54 2.51
C GLN A 120 -34.41 18.42 1.47
N PHE A 121 -33.24 18.02 0.96
CA PHE A 121 -33.10 16.92 0.02
C PHE A 121 -33.76 15.65 0.57
N ARG A 122 -34.64 15.06 -0.23
CA ARG A 122 -35.24 13.75 -0.03
C ARG A 122 -35.06 12.90 -1.26
N LEU A 123 -34.87 11.60 -1.04
CA LEU A 123 -34.90 10.63 -2.12
C LEU A 123 -36.33 10.58 -2.66
N ASP A 124 -36.46 10.50 -3.98
CA ASP A 124 -37.75 10.18 -4.58
C ASP A 124 -38.13 8.72 -4.26
N TYR A 125 -39.39 8.39 -4.53
CA TYR A 125 -39.95 7.09 -4.18
C TYR A 125 -39.20 5.94 -4.85
N GLU A 126 -38.84 6.10 -6.13
CA GLU A 126 -38.18 5.05 -6.90
C GLU A 126 -36.70 4.86 -6.48
N ASN A 127 -35.97 5.95 -6.25
CA ASN A 127 -34.60 5.90 -5.74
C ASN A 127 -34.55 5.35 -4.33
N PHE A 128 -35.52 5.68 -3.46
CA PHE A 128 -35.64 5.06 -2.14
C PHE A 128 -35.75 3.54 -2.26
N LEU A 129 -36.67 3.05 -3.11
CA LEU A 129 -36.84 1.60 -3.32
C LEU A 129 -35.61 0.93 -3.91
N ASN A 130 -34.91 1.58 -4.85
CA ASN A 130 -33.67 1.08 -5.43
C ASN A 130 -32.55 1.00 -4.38
N VAL A 131 -32.44 2.02 -3.52
CA VAL A 131 -31.47 2.03 -2.40
C VAL A 131 -31.78 0.91 -1.42
N MET A 132 -33.06 0.68 -1.08
CA MET A 132 -33.49 -0.43 -0.21
C MET A 132 -33.14 -1.80 -0.82
N GLU A 133 -33.40 -1.99 -2.11
CA GLU A 133 -33.04 -3.24 -2.81
C GLU A 133 -31.53 -3.50 -2.80
N LEU A 134 -30.73 -2.45 -3.01
CA LEU A 134 -29.26 -2.54 -3.00
C LEU A 134 -28.67 -2.89 -1.63
N ILE A 135 -29.34 -2.52 -0.54
CA ILE A 135 -28.93 -2.92 0.83
C ILE A 135 -29.54 -4.27 1.26
N GLY A 136 -30.31 -4.93 0.38
CA GLY A 136 -30.85 -6.27 0.60
C GLY A 136 -32.29 -6.32 1.12
N VAL A 137 -33.02 -5.21 1.13
CA VAL A 137 -34.44 -5.16 1.49
C VAL A 137 -35.27 -5.23 0.21
N SER A 138 -36.03 -6.32 0.02
CA SER A 138 -36.84 -6.49 -1.19
C SER A 138 -37.94 -5.42 -1.29
N LYS A 139 -38.13 -4.85 -2.49
CA LYS A 139 -39.15 -3.83 -2.78
C LYS A 139 -40.57 -4.24 -2.42
N THR A 140 -40.85 -5.55 -2.44
CA THR A 140 -42.19 -6.10 -2.16
C THR A 140 -42.38 -6.49 -0.71
N SER A 141 -41.32 -6.42 0.11
CA SER A 141 -41.37 -6.89 1.50
C SER A 141 -42.19 -5.95 2.38
N ASP A 142 -42.79 -6.48 3.44
CA ASP A 142 -43.59 -5.68 4.36
C ASP A 142 -42.70 -4.72 5.16
N GLU A 143 -41.44 -5.11 5.41
CA GLU A 143 -40.39 -4.26 5.97
C GLU A 143 -40.12 -3.03 5.09
N CYS A 144 -40.06 -3.21 3.77
CA CYS A 144 -39.86 -2.10 2.84
C CYS A 144 -41.04 -1.13 2.84
N LYS A 145 -42.28 -1.64 2.86
CA LYS A 145 -43.49 -0.82 2.97
C LYS A 145 -43.52 -0.02 4.27
N GLU A 146 -43.10 -0.65 5.38
CA GLU A 146 -42.99 0.02 6.66
C GLU A 146 -41.93 1.14 6.63
N LEU A 147 -40.77 0.89 6.02
CA LEU A 147 -39.72 1.89 5.85
C LEU A 147 -40.19 3.07 4.99
N VAL A 148 -40.91 2.80 3.89
CA VAL A 148 -41.54 3.85 3.08
C VAL A 148 -42.48 4.69 3.93
N ASN A 149 -43.33 4.06 4.75
CA ASN A 149 -44.26 4.78 5.60
C ASN A 149 -43.52 5.63 6.66
N LEU A 150 -42.45 5.12 7.26
CA LEU A 150 -41.64 5.85 8.25
C LEU A 150 -40.91 7.04 7.64
N TYR A 151 -40.41 6.88 6.42
CA TYR A 151 -39.68 7.92 5.70
C TYR A 151 -40.60 9.03 5.18
N TYR A 152 -41.75 8.66 4.60
CA TYR A 152 -42.71 9.62 4.03
C TYR A 152 -43.81 10.08 5.00
N ALA A 153 -43.84 9.61 6.24
CA ALA A 153 -44.83 10.09 7.22
C ALA A 153 -44.74 11.61 7.44
N ASP A 154 -45.89 12.28 7.36
CA ASP A 154 -46.04 13.75 7.37
C ASP A 154 -45.57 14.46 8.67
N SER A 155 -45.19 13.72 9.72
CA SER A 155 -44.92 14.28 11.04
C SER A 155 -43.44 14.46 11.41
N GLY A 156 -42.49 13.99 10.59
CA GLY A 156 -41.07 14.10 10.90
C GLY A 156 -40.21 13.97 9.65
N TYR A 157 -39.21 14.85 9.52
CA TYR A 157 -38.13 14.71 8.54
C TYR A 157 -37.23 13.55 8.93
N ASN A 158 -37.75 12.32 8.91
CA ASN A 158 -36.96 11.13 9.18
C ASN A 158 -36.08 10.86 7.96
N SER A 159 -34.81 10.65 8.23
CA SER A 159 -33.86 10.11 7.27
C SER A 159 -34.10 8.64 7.00
N VAL A 160 -33.52 8.13 5.90
CA VAL A 160 -33.52 6.69 5.63
C VAL A 160 -32.81 5.93 6.76
N LEU A 161 -31.72 6.49 7.29
CA LEU A 161 -30.96 5.87 8.37
C LEU A 161 -31.80 5.73 9.65
N GLU A 162 -32.50 6.79 10.06
CA GLU A 162 -33.39 6.74 11.23
C GLU A 162 -34.53 5.76 11.04
N SER A 163 -35.11 5.70 9.84
CA SER A 163 -36.15 4.74 9.50
C SER A 163 -35.66 3.30 9.62
N LEU A 164 -34.44 3.02 9.15
CA LEU A 164 -33.78 1.72 9.29
C LEU A 164 -33.51 1.36 10.76
N VAL A 165 -32.96 2.29 11.53
CA VAL A 165 -32.71 2.08 12.97
C VAL A 165 -34.02 1.80 13.71
N HIS A 166 -35.09 2.52 13.40
CA HIS A 166 -36.40 2.31 14.00
C HIS A 166 -36.95 0.91 13.70
N LEU A 167 -36.86 0.47 12.44
CA LEU A 167 -37.27 -0.87 12.04
C LEU A 167 -36.45 -1.95 12.75
N LEU A 168 -35.12 -1.79 12.84
CA LEU A 168 -34.25 -2.72 13.56
C LEU A 168 -34.64 -2.82 15.03
N CYS A 169 -34.90 -1.69 15.70
CA CYS A 169 -35.39 -1.67 17.07
C CYS A 169 -36.73 -2.39 17.22
N LYS A 170 -37.65 -2.23 16.26
CA LYS A 170 -38.95 -2.92 16.26
C LYS A 170 -38.79 -4.43 16.11
N ILE A 171 -37.93 -4.90 15.21
CA ILE A 171 -37.64 -6.32 15.00
C ILE A 171 -37.07 -6.94 16.28
N ILE A 172 -36.06 -6.28 16.88
CA ILE A 172 -35.45 -6.72 18.13
C ILE A 172 -36.50 -6.80 19.25
N ASN A 173 -37.36 -5.79 19.37
CA ASN A 173 -38.42 -5.78 20.39
C ASN A 173 -39.51 -6.82 20.16
N LYS A 174 -39.79 -7.19 18.91
CA LYS A 174 -40.74 -8.27 18.58
C LYS A 174 -40.16 -9.63 18.96
N GLN A 175 -38.90 -9.89 18.63
CA GLN A 175 -38.19 -11.11 19.04
C GLN A 175 -38.17 -11.26 20.57
N ILE A 176 -37.84 -10.18 21.29
CA ILE A 176 -37.86 -10.20 22.77
C ILE A 176 -39.24 -10.57 23.35
N LYS A 177 -40.35 -10.23 22.69
CA LYS A 177 -41.70 -10.55 23.15
C LYS A 177 -42.14 -11.99 22.82
N GLU A 178 -41.66 -12.55 21.73
CA GLU A 178 -41.96 -13.93 21.30
C GLU A 178 -41.12 -14.97 22.06
N ASP A 179 -39.99 -14.58 22.65
CA ASP A 179 -39.01 -15.48 23.28
C ASP A 179 -39.18 -15.73 24.79
N ASN A 180 -40.32 -15.37 25.39
CA ASN A 180 -40.65 -15.81 26.76
C ASN A 180 -40.98 -17.32 26.83
N THR A 181 -41.03 -18.01 25.70
CA THR A 181 -41.02 -19.47 25.62
C THR A 181 -39.59 -19.97 25.79
N THR A 182 -39.29 -20.57 26.94
CA THR A 182 -37.98 -21.12 27.33
C THR A 182 -37.44 -22.13 26.30
N SER A 183 -36.72 -21.66 25.28
CA SER A 183 -35.96 -22.55 24.40
C SER A 183 -34.67 -22.96 25.12
N TYR A 184 -34.52 -24.26 25.36
CA TYR A 184 -33.27 -24.84 25.83
C TYR A 184 -32.18 -24.62 24.76
N VAL A 185 -31.06 -24.03 25.16
CA VAL A 185 -29.91 -23.82 24.28
C VAL A 185 -29.04 -25.07 24.29
N ASP A 186 -29.06 -25.83 23.20
CA ASP A 186 -28.17 -26.98 23.02
C ASP A 186 -26.84 -26.54 22.40
N LEU A 187 -25.77 -26.61 23.19
CA LEU A 187 -24.40 -26.30 22.76
C LEU A 187 -23.56 -27.55 22.46
N THR A 188 -24.14 -28.75 22.50
CA THR A 188 -23.37 -30.01 22.42
C THR A 188 -22.57 -30.14 21.12
N ASN A 189 -23.16 -29.72 19.99
CA ASN A 189 -22.54 -29.82 18.66
C ASN A 189 -21.64 -28.62 18.28
N GLU A 190 -21.47 -27.66 19.18
CA GLU A 190 -20.71 -26.43 18.89
C GLU A 190 -19.20 -26.58 19.14
N THR A 191 -18.42 -25.67 18.55
CA THR A 191 -16.97 -25.60 18.75
C THR A 191 -16.61 -25.22 20.18
N ASN A 192 -15.40 -25.58 20.64
CA ASN A 192 -14.93 -25.24 22.00
C ASN A 192 -14.94 -23.74 22.27
N PHE A 193 -14.68 -22.92 21.24
CA PHE A 193 -14.77 -21.46 21.33
C PHE A 193 -16.22 -21.01 21.58
N ILE A 194 -17.18 -21.46 20.75
CA ILE A 194 -18.60 -21.13 20.90
C ILE A 194 -19.15 -21.64 22.23
N LYS A 195 -18.72 -22.82 22.69
CA LYS A 195 -19.03 -23.34 24.03
C LYS A 195 -18.47 -22.44 25.14
N GLY A 196 -17.25 -21.94 24.97
CA GLY A 196 -16.60 -21.02 25.92
C GLY A 196 -17.34 -19.69 26.02
N VAL A 197 -17.59 -19.04 24.89
CA VAL A 197 -18.40 -17.81 24.81
C VAL A 197 -19.80 -18.07 25.37
N GLY A 198 -20.39 -19.21 25.01
CA GLY A 198 -21.70 -19.60 25.48
C GLY A 198 -21.78 -19.68 27.01
N ARG A 199 -20.79 -20.30 27.66
CA ARG A 199 -20.74 -20.34 29.13
C ARG A 199 -20.69 -18.95 29.75
N VAL A 200 -19.91 -18.02 29.19
CA VAL A 200 -19.82 -16.64 29.68
C VAL A 200 -21.16 -15.91 29.53
N LEU A 201 -21.80 -16.00 28.36
CA LEU A 201 -23.09 -15.34 28.12
C LEU A 201 -24.21 -15.89 29.01
N ILE A 202 -24.18 -17.19 29.31
CA ILE A 202 -25.12 -17.82 30.26
C ILE A 202 -24.85 -17.33 31.69
N GLN A 203 -23.57 -17.22 32.10
CA GLN A 203 -23.19 -16.70 33.42
C GLN A 203 -23.65 -15.26 33.65
N GLU A 204 -23.65 -14.43 32.61
CA GLU A 204 -24.12 -13.05 32.65
C GLU A 204 -25.66 -12.93 32.62
N GLY A 205 -26.40 -14.04 32.73
CA GLY A 205 -27.86 -14.03 32.78
C GLY A 205 -28.54 -13.59 31.48
N MET A 206 -27.86 -13.76 30.34
CA MET A 206 -28.44 -13.43 29.04
C MET A 206 -29.64 -14.32 28.72
N SER A 207 -30.72 -13.75 28.18
CA SER A 207 -31.89 -14.53 27.78
C SER A 207 -31.53 -15.52 26.67
N PRO A 208 -32.17 -16.72 26.62
CA PRO A 208 -31.86 -17.76 25.61
C PRO A 208 -31.95 -17.27 24.15
N SER A 209 -32.82 -16.31 23.87
CA SER A 209 -32.95 -15.72 22.55
C SER A 209 -31.81 -14.80 22.15
N ARG A 210 -31.43 -13.88 23.06
CA ARG A 210 -30.28 -13.00 22.89
C ARG A 210 -29.00 -13.81 22.78
N PHE A 211 -28.93 -14.90 23.54
CA PHE A 211 -27.88 -15.89 23.45
C PHE A 211 -27.79 -16.48 22.03
N ASN A 212 -28.88 -17.06 21.51
CA ASN A 212 -28.88 -17.69 20.19
C ASN A 212 -28.52 -16.68 19.09
N CYS A 213 -29.08 -15.47 19.14
CA CYS A 213 -28.76 -14.40 18.21
C CYS A 213 -27.28 -13.97 18.30
N ALA A 214 -26.72 -13.86 19.51
CA ALA A 214 -25.30 -13.55 19.68
C ALA A 214 -24.40 -14.66 19.11
N ILE A 215 -24.73 -15.93 19.36
CA ILE A 215 -23.98 -17.07 18.82
C ILE A 215 -24.08 -17.12 17.29
N GLU A 216 -25.26 -16.93 16.70
CA GLU A 216 -25.43 -16.86 15.25
C GLU A 216 -24.64 -15.72 14.63
N ASN A 217 -24.66 -14.53 15.25
CA ASN A 217 -23.87 -13.38 14.79
C ASN A 217 -22.36 -13.65 14.86
N ILE A 218 -21.88 -14.30 15.92
CA ILE A 218 -20.47 -14.70 16.04
C ILE A 218 -20.10 -15.72 14.95
N LYS A 219 -20.97 -16.71 14.69
CA LYS A 219 -20.77 -17.66 13.58
C LYS A 219 -20.73 -16.97 12.22
N LEU A 220 -21.65 -16.03 12.00
CA LEU A 220 -21.70 -15.26 10.76
C LEU A 220 -20.43 -14.43 10.59
N LEU A 221 -20.00 -13.70 11.62
CA LEU A 221 -18.79 -12.91 11.62
C LEU A 221 -17.56 -13.78 11.32
N HIS A 222 -17.42 -14.91 12.02
CA HIS A 222 -16.34 -15.86 11.77
C HIS A 222 -16.38 -16.41 10.33
N SER A 223 -17.57 -16.69 9.79
CA SER A 223 -17.71 -17.14 8.40
C SER A 223 -17.29 -16.07 7.39
N CYS A 224 -17.57 -14.80 7.67
CA CYS A 224 -17.15 -13.66 6.85
C CYS A 224 -15.64 -13.47 6.91
N GLU A 225 -15.04 -13.53 8.11
CA GLU A 225 -13.59 -13.46 8.29
C GLU A 225 -12.88 -14.60 7.56
N LEU A 226 -13.39 -15.84 7.64
CA LEU A 226 -12.86 -16.98 6.89
C LEU A 226 -12.91 -16.74 5.38
N LYS A 227 -14.03 -16.22 4.85
CA LYS A 227 -14.16 -15.88 3.43
C LYS A 227 -13.18 -14.80 3.01
N ASP A 228 -12.96 -13.79 3.84
CA ASP A 228 -11.99 -12.72 3.58
C ASP A 228 -10.54 -13.22 3.62
N ILE A 229 -10.21 -14.06 4.59
CA ILE A 229 -8.90 -14.73 4.67
C ILE A 229 -8.70 -15.61 3.43
N GLN A 230 -9.70 -16.41 3.05
CA GLN A 230 -9.65 -17.25 1.85
C GLN A 230 -9.45 -16.40 0.59
N LYS A 231 -10.16 -15.28 0.45
CA LYS A 231 -10.00 -14.33 -0.66
C LYS A 231 -8.59 -13.75 -0.71
N LYS A 232 -8.02 -13.37 0.44
CA LYS A 232 -6.63 -12.89 0.54
C LYS A 232 -5.65 -13.97 0.08
N TYR A 233 -5.78 -15.21 0.55
CA TYR A 233 -4.93 -16.32 0.11
C TYR A 233 -5.07 -16.62 -1.39
N MET A 234 -6.29 -16.63 -1.92
CA MET A 234 -6.52 -16.83 -3.36
C MET A 234 -5.88 -15.75 -4.22
N ASN A 235 -5.94 -14.48 -3.79
CA ASN A 235 -5.27 -13.39 -4.46
C ASN A 235 -3.75 -13.56 -4.43
N THR A 236 -3.18 -13.92 -3.27
CA THR A 236 -1.73 -14.19 -3.15
C THR A 236 -1.29 -15.34 -4.05
N ILE A 237 -2.06 -16.44 -4.09
CA ILE A 237 -1.79 -17.59 -4.98
C ILE A 237 -1.83 -17.14 -6.45
N HIS A 238 -2.79 -16.30 -6.82
CA HIS A 238 -2.88 -15.78 -8.19
C HIS A 238 -1.66 -14.93 -8.55
N THR A 239 -1.24 -14.01 -7.68
CA THR A 239 -0.03 -13.20 -7.89
C THR A 239 1.20 -14.08 -8.04
N LEU A 240 1.41 -15.04 -7.13
CA LEU A 240 2.54 -15.98 -7.21
C LEU A 240 2.53 -16.81 -8.50
N ARG A 241 1.35 -17.23 -8.97
CA ARG A 241 1.22 -17.95 -10.24
C ARG A 241 1.57 -17.04 -11.43
N THR A 242 1.17 -15.77 -11.42
CA THR A 242 1.55 -14.82 -12.48
C THR A 242 3.05 -14.54 -12.49
N GLU A 243 3.68 -14.40 -11.32
CA GLU A 243 5.14 -14.23 -11.20
C GLU A 243 5.89 -15.48 -11.67
N ALA A 244 5.47 -16.67 -11.27
CA ALA A 244 6.06 -17.93 -11.74
C ALA A 244 6.01 -18.06 -13.27
N ASN A 245 4.87 -17.71 -13.89
CA ASN A 245 4.74 -17.70 -15.34
C ASN A 245 5.68 -16.66 -16.00
N ASN A 246 5.84 -15.48 -15.39
CA ASN A 246 6.76 -14.47 -15.89
C ASN A 246 8.22 -14.96 -15.83
N TYR A 247 8.63 -15.61 -14.74
CA TYR A 247 9.97 -16.21 -14.63
C TYR A 247 10.18 -17.34 -15.65
N GLN A 248 9.17 -18.18 -15.87
CA GLN A 248 9.21 -19.22 -16.89
C GLN A 248 9.42 -18.63 -18.29
N ASN A 249 8.68 -17.57 -18.64
CA ASN A 249 8.84 -16.88 -19.92
C ASN A 249 10.24 -16.24 -20.08
N GLN A 250 10.77 -15.63 -19.02
CA GLN A 250 12.13 -15.09 -19.02
C GLN A 250 13.19 -16.19 -19.20
N LEU A 251 13.01 -17.33 -18.54
CA LEU A 251 13.91 -18.48 -18.68
C LEU A 251 13.94 -18.99 -20.13
N GLU A 252 12.78 -19.08 -20.78
CA GLU A 252 12.69 -19.46 -22.20
C GLU A 252 13.39 -18.45 -23.11
N GLN A 253 13.27 -17.15 -22.84
CA GLN A 253 13.99 -16.11 -23.58
C GLN A 253 15.50 -16.23 -23.42
N ILE A 254 15.98 -16.45 -22.19
CA ILE A 254 17.41 -16.65 -21.89
C ILE A 254 17.92 -17.90 -22.61
N GLN A 255 17.17 -18.99 -22.63
CA GLN A 255 17.53 -20.22 -23.35
C GLN A 255 17.65 -19.98 -24.86
N LYS A 256 16.71 -19.24 -25.46
CA LYS A 256 16.78 -18.84 -26.88
C LYS A 256 18.01 -17.98 -27.16
N ALA A 257 18.29 -16.98 -26.32
CA ALA A 257 19.46 -16.11 -26.45
C ALA A 257 20.77 -16.90 -26.33
N LYS A 258 20.86 -17.82 -25.36
CA LYS A 258 22.00 -18.73 -25.18
C LYS A 258 22.25 -19.56 -26.44
N TYR A 259 21.21 -20.16 -27.01
CA TYR A 259 21.34 -20.95 -28.24
C TYR A 259 21.88 -20.12 -29.41
N LEU A 260 21.36 -18.90 -29.60
CA LEU A 260 21.85 -17.99 -30.64
C LEU A 260 23.33 -17.63 -30.45
N ALA A 261 23.74 -17.33 -29.22
CA ALA A 261 25.14 -17.05 -28.89
C ALA A 261 26.06 -18.25 -29.17
N GLU A 262 25.62 -19.47 -28.83
CA GLU A 262 26.37 -20.70 -29.13
C GLU A 262 26.53 -20.92 -30.64
N VAL A 263 25.49 -20.63 -31.44
CA VAL A 263 25.56 -20.71 -32.91
C VAL A 263 26.54 -19.67 -33.46
N GLN A 264 26.48 -18.43 -32.99
CA GLN A 264 27.41 -17.36 -33.39
C GLN A 264 28.86 -17.69 -33.02
N LEU A 265 29.11 -18.21 -31.82
CA LEU A 265 30.44 -18.64 -31.39
C LEU A 265 31.00 -19.76 -32.28
N LYS A 266 30.17 -20.74 -32.66
CA LYS A 266 30.57 -21.79 -33.60
C LYS A 266 30.93 -21.22 -34.98
N GLN A 267 30.20 -20.22 -35.45
CA GLN A 267 30.47 -19.54 -36.72
C GLN A 267 31.80 -18.77 -36.68
N ILE A 268 32.00 -17.94 -35.66
CA ILE A 268 33.25 -17.19 -35.43
C ILE A 268 34.44 -18.16 -35.32
N HIS A 269 34.27 -19.29 -34.63
CA HIS A 269 35.32 -20.29 -34.51
C HIS A 269 35.72 -20.91 -35.86
N LYS A 270 34.74 -21.16 -36.76
CA LYS A 270 35.00 -21.63 -38.13
C LYS A 270 35.77 -20.57 -38.94
N GLU A 271 35.32 -19.32 -38.90
CA GLU A 271 35.96 -18.19 -39.60
C GLU A 271 37.40 -17.98 -39.11
N HIS A 272 37.62 -18.00 -37.81
CA HIS A 272 38.95 -17.90 -37.21
C HIS A 272 39.85 -19.07 -37.63
N LYS A 273 39.31 -20.30 -37.74
CA LYS A 273 40.07 -21.46 -38.25
C LYS A 273 40.50 -21.27 -39.70
N VAL A 274 39.63 -20.74 -40.55
CA VAL A 274 39.93 -20.42 -41.96
C VAL A 274 40.99 -19.32 -42.04
N LEU A 275 40.81 -18.22 -41.32
CA LEU A 275 41.76 -17.11 -41.28
C LEU A 275 43.15 -17.57 -40.80
N LYS A 276 43.20 -18.40 -39.75
CA LYS A 276 44.44 -18.98 -39.24
C LYS A 276 45.16 -19.83 -40.30
N GLN A 277 44.43 -20.55 -41.15
CA GLN A 277 45.01 -21.28 -42.28
C GLN A 277 45.54 -20.34 -43.36
N HIS A 278 44.81 -19.27 -43.68
CA HIS A 278 45.27 -18.24 -44.63
C HIS A 278 46.57 -17.56 -44.17
N VAL A 279 46.62 -17.12 -42.91
CA VAL A 279 47.84 -16.52 -42.33
C VAL A 279 49.02 -17.49 -42.38
N LYS A 280 48.80 -18.78 -42.08
CA LYS A 280 49.85 -19.80 -42.20
C LYS A 280 50.35 -19.99 -43.64
N ARG A 281 49.48 -19.94 -44.65
CA ARG A 281 49.87 -20.03 -46.07
C ARG A 281 50.66 -18.80 -46.48
N TYR A 282 50.18 -17.63 -46.12
CA TYR A 282 50.83 -16.35 -46.42
C TYR A 282 52.23 -16.29 -45.80
N ALA A 283 52.37 -16.66 -44.52
CA ALA A 283 53.65 -16.71 -43.83
C ALA A 283 54.67 -17.66 -44.51
N LYS A 284 54.21 -18.80 -45.02
CA LYS A 284 55.06 -19.75 -45.77
C LYS A 284 55.49 -19.20 -47.13
N GLN A 285 54.62 -18.50 -47.85
CA GLN A 285 54.98 -17.84 -49.10
C GLN A 285 56.04 -16.77 -48.88
N THR A 286 55.87 -15.90 -47.88
CA THR A 286 56.87 -14.87 -47.53
C THR A 286 58.23 -15.42 -47.10
N MET A 287 58.29 -16.63 -46.55
CA MET A 287 59.56 -17.27 -46.18
C MET A 287 60.27 -17.98 -47.34
N ASN A 288 59.54 -18.42 -48.37
CA ASN A 288 60.16 -19.00 -49.57
C ASN A 288 60.70 -17.94 -50.53
N ASP A 289 60.18 -16.71 -50.50
CA ASP A 289 60.64 -15.61 -51.36
C ASP A 289 61.88 -14.88 -50.80
N GLN A 290 62.50 -15.34 -49.70
CA GLN A 290 63.70 -14.72 -49.13
C GLN A 290 64.84 -15.72 -48.88
N LEU A 291 65.91 -15.64 -49.71
CA LEU A 291 67.28 -16.12 -49.46
C LEU A 291 68.25 -15.40 -50.42
N PRO A 292 69.53 -15.10 -50.05
CA PRO A 292 70.08 -14.75 -48.74
C PRO A 292 70.74 -13.35 -48.75
N ALA A 293 70.70 -12.61 -47.63
CA ALA A 293 71.73 -11.60 -47.35
C ALA A 293 71.94 -11.40 -45.85
N LYS A 294 73.11 -11.86 -45.41
CA LYS A 294 73.98 -11.39 -44.32
C LYS A 294 73.37 -10.97 -42.97
N LYS A 295 73.92 -11.65 -41.95
CA LYS A 295 74.08 -11.18 -40.57
C LYS A 295 74.58 -9.72 -40.58
N ASP A 296 73.85 -8.85 -39.91
CA ASP A 296 74.40 -7.96 -38.87
C ASP A 296 73.25 -7.27 -38.11
N GLN A 297 73.22 -7.56 -36.81
CA GLN A 297 73.02 -6.61 -35.70
C GLN A 297 72.39 -5.25 -36.04
N THR A 298 71.15 -4.99 -35.64
CA THR A 298 70.61 -3.66 -35.27
C THR A 298 69.11 -3.76 -34.91
N VAL A 299 68.71 -3.28 -33.73
CA VAL A 299 68.02 -1.99 -33.48
C VAL A 299 66.57 -2.00 -33.95
N TYR A 300 65.67 -1.71 -33.00
CA TYR A 300 64.28 -1.32 -33.21
C TYR A 300 64.20 -0.25 -34.29
N ASN A 301 63.87 -0.62 -35.53
CA ASN A 301 63.54 0.32 -36.58
C ASN A 301 62.14 0.05 -37.11
N GLU A 302 61.39 1.13 -37.22
CA GLU A 302 60.06 1.23 -37.79
C GLU A 302 59.95 0.49 -39.12
N VAL A 303 58.82 -0.19 -39.30
CA VAL A 303 58.46 -0.85 -40.54
C VAL A 303 58.20 0.22 -41.60
N VAL A 304 59.24 0.57 -42.37
CA VAL A 304 59.13 1.41 -43.56
C VAL A 304 59.06 0.51 -44.80
N CYS A 305 58.02 0.72 -45.60
CA CYS A 305 57.73 0.06 -46.87
C CYS A 305 58.84 0.33 -47.91
N ASN A 306 59.57 -0.70 -48.36
CA ASN A 306 60.66 -0.59 -49.33
C ASN A 306 60.27 -0.82 -50.81
N LEU A 307 58.97 -0.75 -51.15
CA LEU A 307 58.50 -0.86 -52.55
C LEU A 307 58.30 0.54 -53.16
N LYS A 308 58.88 0.81 -54.34
CA LYS A 308 58.85 2.10 -55.07
C LYS A 308 57.44 2.54 -55.59
N HIS A 309 56.37 2.02 -55.02
CA HIS A 309 54.97 2.35 -55.33
C HIS A 309 54.17 2.54 -54.03
N CYS A 310 54.84 3.05 -53.00
CA CYS A 310 54.23 3.36 -51.71
C CYS A 310 53.46 4.70 -51.79
N ASP A 311 52.30 4.66 -52.43
CA ASP A 311 51.27 5.71 -52.43
C ASP A 311 50.69 5.91 -51.02
N ASP A 312 49.96 7.02 -50.85
CA ASP A 312 49.20 7.39 -49.64
C ASP A 312 48.38 6.24 -49.05
N SER A 313 47.94 5.29 -49.89
CA SER A 313 47.23 4.08 -49.48
C SER A 313 48.01 3.19 -48.50
N CYS A 314 49.34 3.07 -48.62
CA CYS A 314 50.13 2.23 -47.74
C CYS A 314 50.35 2.89 -46.37
N ARG A 315 50.55 4.21 -46.35
CA ARG A 315 50.55 5.01 -45.10
C ARG A 315 49.20 4.94 -44.39
N HIS A 316 48.10 5.03 -45.15
CA HIS A 316 46.77 4.89 -44.59
C HIS A 316 46.52 3.49 -44.00
N MET A 317 46.98 2.43 -44.67
CA MET A 317 46.87 1.06 -44.16
C MET A 317 47.69 0.86 -42.88
N ALA A 318 48.94 1.35 -42.84
CA ALA A 318 49.78 1.28 -41.63
C ALA A 318 49.14 2.01 -40.44
N TYR A 319 48.59 3.20 -40.69
CA TYR A 319 47.86 3.98 -39.69
C TYR A 319 46.60 3.25 -39.18
N THR A 320 45.82 2.66 -40.09
CA THR A 320 44.63 1.87 -39.72
C THR A 320 44.99 0.64 -38.90
N VAL A 321 46.06 -0.08 -39.27
CA VAL A 321 46.56 -1.23 -38.50
C VAL A 321 46.98 -0.81 -37.09
N GLU A 322 47.64 0.34 -36.95
CA GLU A 322 48.04 0.86 -35.64
C GLU A 322 46.83 1.28 -34.79
N ASN A 323 45.83 1.91 -35.40
CA ASN A 323 44.58 2.26 -34.72
C ASN A 323 43.81 1.02 -34.25
N LEU A 324 43.71 -0.01 -35.10
CA LEU A 324 43.07 -1.28 -34.74
C LEU A 324 43.82 -2.01 -33.62
N LYS A 325 45.16 -1.92 -33.58
CA LYS A 325 45.94 -2.43 -32.44
C LYS A 325 45.61 -1.68 -31.15
N LYS A 326 45.59 -0.35 -31.19
CA LYS A 326 45.23 0.49 -30.03
C LYS A 326 43.80 0.21 -29.56
N GLU A 327 42.86 0.00 -30.48
CA GLU A 327 41.48 -0.34 -30.15
C GLU A 327 41.35 -1.74 -29.53
N ASN A 328 42.05 -2.74 -30.08
CA ASN A 328 42.11 -4.07 -29.49
C ASN A 328 42.68 -4.05 -28.06
N GLU A 329 43.74 -3.28 -27.82
CA GLU A 329 44.30 -3.12 -26.47
C GLU A 329 43.31 -2.47 -25.50
N LYS A 330 42.55 -1.45 -25.95
CA LYS A 330 41.48 -0.83 -25.16
C LYS A 330 40.36 -1.82 -24.84
N LEU A 331 39.93 -2.63 -25.82
CA LEU A 331 38.91 -3.66 -25.62
C LEU A 331 39.39 -4.75 -24.65
N LEU A 332 40.66 -5.16 -24.74
CA LEU A 332 41.26 -6.13 -23.80
C LEU A 332 41.37 -5.58 -22.38
N ARG A 333 41.56 -4.27 -22.20
CA ARG A 333 41.50 -3.63 -20.88
C ARG A 333 40.07 -3.63 -20.33
N ARG A 334 39.09 -3.16 -21.10
CA ARG A 334 37.68 -3.17 -20.69
C ARG A 334 37.16 -4.56 -20.35
N ASN A 335 37.55 -5.58 -21.12
CA ASN A 335 37.14 -6.95 -20.85
C ASN A 335 37.72 -7.46 -19.51
N ARG A 336 38.96 -7.11 -19.19
CA ARG A 336 39.56 -7.40 -17.87
C ARG A 336 38.83 -6.69 -16.73
N GLU A 337 38.54 -5.40 -16.89
CA GLU A 337 37.79 -4.61 -15.90
C GLU A 337 36.39 -5.20 -15.66
N GLN A 338 35.68 -5.57 -16.72
CA GLN A 338 34.38 -6.24 -16.62
C GLN A 338 34.47 -7.60 -15.92
N LEU A 339 35.51 -8.38 -16.20
CA LEU A 339 35.72 -9.68 -15.54
C LEU A 339 35.98 -9.50 -14.04
N GLU A 340 36.76 -8.49 -13.66
CA GLU A 340 36.99 -8.13 -12.24
C GLU A 340 35.70 -7.69 -11.56
N GLU A 341 34.86 -6.90 -12.23
CA GLU A 341 33.56 -6.46 -11.72
C GLU A 341 32.60 -7.63 -11.54
N ILE A 342 32.52 -8.55 -12.51
CA ILE A 342 31.71 -9.78 -12.41
C ILE A 342 32.18 -10.64 -11.24
N ASN A 343 33.49 -10.78 -11.06
CA ASN A 343 34.04 -11.54 -9.93
C ASN A 343 33.67 -10.89 -8.58
N LYS A 344 33.75 -9.55 -8.49
CA LYS A 344 33.34 -8.79 -7.31
C LYS A 344 31.84 -8.92 -7.01
N LEU A 345 30.98 -8.85 -8.04
CA LEU A 345 29.55 -9.11 -7.86
C LEU A 345 29.29 -10.55 -7.43
N SER A 346 30.03 -11.52 -7.99
CA SER A 346 29.88 -12.92 -7.63
C SER A 346 30.27 -13.20 -6.18
N THR A 347 31.30 -12.54 -5.65
CA THR A 347 31.66 -12.65 -4.23
C THR A 347 30.59 -12.02 -3.35
N ASN A 348 30.12 -10.81 -3.68
CA ASN A 348 29.07 -10.13 -2.92
C ASN A 348 27.77 -10.94 -2.89
N TYR A 349 27.40 -11.57 -4.00
CA TYR A 349 26.24 -12.45 -4.07
C TYR A 349 26.39 -13.67 -3.14
N LYS A 350 27.56 -14.30 -3.10
CA LYS A 350 27.83 -15.44 -2.19
C LYS A 350 27.73 -15.03 -0.72
N ASP A 351 28.23 -13.85 -0.38
CA ASP A 351 28.15 -13.32 0.98
C ASP A 351 26.70 -13.02 1.38
N LEU A 352 25.92 -12.38 0.49
CA LEU A 352 24.51 -12.11 0.72
C LEU A 352 23.68 -13.39 0.91
N VAL A 353 23.96 -14.44 0.12
CA VAL A 353 23.31 -15.75 0.29
C VAL A 353 23.65 -16.36 1.65
N LYS A 354 24.89 -16.22 2.12
CA LYS A 354 25.32 -16.70 3.44
C LYS A 354 24.63 -15.95 4.58
N ASP A 355 24.45 -14.64 4.43
CA ASP A 355 23.72 -13.81 5.40
C ASP A 355 22.23 -14.20 5.44
N PHE A 356 21.62 -14.42 4.28
CA PHE A 356 20.23 -14.87 4.19
C PHE A 356 20.02 -16.22 4.89
N LEU A 357 20.89 -17.20 4.66
CA LEU A 357 20.86 -18.49 5.35
C LEU A 357 21.05 -18.35 6.87
N THR A 358 21.87 -17.39 7.31
CA THR A 358 22.07 -17.10 8.72
C THR A 358 20.81 -16.49 9.35
N CYS A 359 20.15 -15.56 8.66
CA CYS A 359 18.87 -14.99 9.06
C CYS A 359 17.78 -16.08 9.14
N GLN A 360 17.70 -16.97 8.16
CA GLN A 360 16.75 -18.08 8.16
C GLN A 360 16.92 -18.97 9.39
N LYS A 361 18.16 -19.35 9.72
CA LYS A 361 18.45 -20.14 10.94
C LYS A 361 18.04 -19.41 12.23
N LYS A 362 18.21 -18.09 12.30
CA LYS A 362 17.77 -17.30 13.46
C LYS A 362 16.24 -17.29 13.59
N ILE A 363 15.52 -17.16 12.48
CA ILE A 363 14.05 -17.22 12.44
C ILE A 363 13.57 -18.61 12.87
N GLU A 364 14.18 -19.68 12.38
CA GLU A 364 13.86 -21.06 12.79
C GLU A 364 14.05 -21.24 14.30
N LEU A 365 15.14 -20.73 14.88
CA LEU A 365 15.40 -20.79 16.32
C LEU A 365 14.43 -19.96 17.16
N LEU A 366 13.94 -18.82 16.63
CA LEU A 366 12.88 -18.05 17.30
C LEU A 366 11.54 -18.79 17.27
N ASN A 367 11.21 -19.43 16.14
CA ASN A 367 9.99 -20.19 15.98
C ASN A 367 9.95 -21.44 16.86
N THR A 368 11.08 -22.12 17.09
CA THR A 368 11.13 -23.24 18.04
C THR A 368 10.94 -22.77 19.47
N LYS A 369 11.57 -21.67 19.88
CA LYS A 369 11.39 -21.08 21.23
C LYS A 369 9.95 -20.65 21.50
N LEU A 370 9.28 -20.04 20.52
CA LEU A 370 7.88 -19.65 20.65
C LEU A 370 6.98 -20.88 20.91
N LYS A 371 7.18 -21.96 20.15
CA LYS A 371 6.44 -23.21 20.34
C LYS A 371 6.67 -23.86 21.71
N ASP A 372 7.90 -23.80 22.23
CA ASP A 372 8.22 -24.36 23.55
C ASP A 372 7.65 -23.53 24.71
N THR A 373 7.37 -22.24 24.49
CA THR A 373 6.82 -21.34 25.51
C THR A 373 5.31 -21.53 25.66
N ASP A 374 4.59 -21.75 24.55
CA ASP A 374 3.15 -21.99 24.55
C ASP A 374 2.76 -23.33 25.22
N VAL A 375 3.67 -24.31 25.24
CA VAL A 375 3.41 -25.63 25.87
C VAL A 375 3.57 -25.59 27.40
N ARG A 376 4.39 -24.67 27.94
CA ARG A 376 4.62 -24.58 29.41
C ARG A 376 3.57 -23.78 30.17
N ILE A 377 2.75 -22.98 29.49
CA ILE A 377 1.71 -22.16 30.14
C ILE A 377 0.42 -22.96 30.39
N LEU A 378 0.30 -24.16 29.81
CA LEU A 378 -0.92 -24.99 29.90
C LEU A 378 -0.87 -26.16 30.89
N ASP A 379 0.26 -26.42 31.55
CA ASP A 379 0.42 -27.63 32.40
C ASP A 379 0.65 -27.34 33.90
N ASP A 380 0.59 -26.07 34.34
CA ASP A 380 0.90 -25.68 35.73
C ASP A 380 -0.30 -25.05 36.46
N THR A 381 -1.44 -25.75 36.44
CA THR A 381 -2.57 -25.47 37.33
C THR A 381 -2.93 -26.68 38.18
N SER A 382 -2.07 -27.00 39.15
CA SER A 382 -2.51 -27.69 40.37
C SER A 382 -1.69 -27.28 41.59
N VAL A 383 -2.34 -26.54 42.49
CA VAL A 383 -2.31 -26.65 43.98
C VAL A 383 -0.92 -26.81 44.62
N ASP A 384 -0.41 -25.82 45.36
CA ASP A 384 -0.72 -25.56 46.78
C ASP A 384 0.10 -24.37 47.32
N ASN A 385 -0.45 -23.71 48.34
CA ASN A 385 0.20 -22.63 49.10
C ASN A 385 1.32 -23.18 50.00
N LYS A 386 2.49 -22.54 50.00
CA LYS A 386 3.17 -22.00 51.21
C LYS A 386 4.57 -21.47 50.90
N ASP A 387 4.82 -20.29 51.47
CA ASP A 387 6.11 -19.72 51.90
C ASP A 387 7.35 -20.10 51.09
N LEU A 388 7.88 -19.15 50.32
CA LEU A 388 9.32 -18.86 50.39
C LEU A 388 9.64 -17.45 49.87
N ASP A 389 10.18 -16.68 50.80
CA ASP A 389 10.85 -15.41 50.63
C ASP A 389 12.04 -15.49 49.65
N SER A 390 12.39 -14.35 49.07
CA SER A 390 13.68 -14.08 48.40
C SER A 390 13.96 -14.78 47.04
N CYS A 391 13.63 -14.10 45.92
CA CYS A 391 14.56 -14.01 44.78
C CYS A 391 14.15 -12.93 43.73
N SER A 392 14.93 -11.84 43.73
CA SER A 392 15.40 -11.10 42.55
C SER A 392 14.44 -10.88 41.37
N SER A 393 13.68 -9.80 41.45
CA SER A 393 13.07 -9.10 40.31
C SER A 393 14.14 -8.43 39.42
N GLN A 394 14.76 -9.19 38.52
CA GLN A 394 15.54 -8.68 37.39
C GLN A 394 15.51 -9.73 36.27
N GLY A 395 14.78 -9.47 35.17
CA GLY A 395 14.92 -10.35 33.99
C GLY A 395 14.05 -10.09 32.77
N SER A 396 12.80 -9.64 32.90
CA SER A 396 11.87 -9.60 31.75
C SER A 396 11.79 -8.25 31.02
N GLU A 397 12.00 -7.12 31.70
CA GLU A 397 12.00 -5.80 31.03
C GLU A 397 13.25 -5.56 30.16
N SER A 398 14.37 -6.20 30.49
CA SER A 398 15.66 -6.00 29.80
C SER A 398 15.66 -6.47 28.34
N ILE A 399 14.95 -7.54 28.02
CA ILE A 399 14.95 -8.12 26.66
C ILE A 399 14.11 -7.25 25.71
N THR A 400 12.94 -6.81 26.16
CA THR A 400 12.04 -5.95 25.37
C THR A 400 12.66 -4.57 25.15
N GLU A 401 13.32 -4.00 26.17
CA GLU A 401 14.04 -2.72 26.05
C GLU A 401 15.20 -2.84 25.05
N ARG A 402 15.93 -3.95 25.06
CA ARG A 402 17.07 -4.18 24.14
C ARG A 402 16.61 -4.35 22.70
N VAL A 403 15.49 -5.03 22.47
CA VAL A 403 14.88 -5.17 21.13
C VAL A 403 14.36 -3.82 20.63
N LEU A 404 13.73 -3.01 21.50
CA LEU A 404 13.28 -1.66 21.14
C LEU A 404 14.46 -0.73 20.82
N GLN A 405 15.57 -0.86 21.55
CA GLN A 405 16.76 -0.06 21.30
C GLN A 405 17.45 -0.45 19.98
N GLU A 406 17.49 -1.75 19.65
CA GLU A 406 18.00 -2.24 18.36
C GLU A 406 17.10 -1.85 17.18
N ALA A 407 15.78 -1.84 17.37
CA ALA A 407 14.85 -1.34 16.36
C ALA A 407 15.03 0.18 16.11
N ARG A 408 15.25 0.96 17.17
CA ARG A 408 15.50 2.42 17.07
C ARG A 408 16.82 2.74 16.37
N THR A 409 17.90 2.02 16.68
CA THR A 409 19.19 2.24 16.00
C THR A 409 19.10 1.87 14.53
N LYS A 410 18.39 0.79 14.19
CA LYS A 410 18.21 0.37 12.79
C LYS A 410 17.34 1.32 11.98
N LEU A 411 16.29 1.88 12.58
CA LEU A 411 15.49 2.95 11.95
C LEU A 411 16.34 4.19 11.66
N LYS A 412 17.17 4.61 12.61
CA LYS A 412 18.07 5.76 12.42
C LYS A 412 19.08 5.53 11.29
N GLN A 413 19.65 4.33 11.20
CA GLN A 413 20.54 3.96 10.10
C GLN A 413 19.84 4.02 8.74
N LEU A 414 18.60 3.52 8.65
CA LEU A 414 17.81 3.58 7.42
C LEU A 414 17.43 5.01 7.02
N GLU A 415 17.17 5.90 7.99
CA GLU A 415 16.96 7.33 7.73
C GLU A 415 18.22 8.01 7.17
N GLU A 416 19.40 7.69 7.71
CA GLU A 416 20.68 8.19 7.21
C GLU A 416 20.99 7.67 5.80
N GLU A 417 20.75 6.38 5.52
CA GLU A 417 20.90 5.78 4.19
C GLU A 417 19.91 6.38 3.19
N SER A 418 18.65 6.59 3.57
CA SER A 418 17.64 7.24 2.73
C SER A 418 18.04 8.68 2.40
N LYS A 419 18.59 9.41 3.36
CA LYS A 419 19.08 10.77 3.15
C LYS A 419 20.27 10.81 2.19
N HIS A 420 21.20 9.87 2.32
CA HIS A 420 22.34 9.75 1.39
C HIS A 420 21.87 9.50 -0.05
N ILE A 421 20.88 8.62 -0.24
CA ILE A 421 20.29 8.33 -1.55
C ILE A 421 19.62 9.58 -2.15
N GLU A 422 18.88 10.34 -1.33
CA GLU A 422 18.25 11.60 -1.75
C GLU A 422 19.29 12.64 -2.20
N ASP A 423 20.40 12.76 -1.47
CA ASP A 423 21.51 13.67 -1.78
C ASP A 423 22.23 13.25 -3.09
N ASP A 424 22.46 11.95 -3.29
CA ASP A 424 23.01 11.41 -4.55
C ASP A 424 22.08 11.68 -5.74
N TYR A 425 20.77 11.55 -5.53
CA TYR A 425 19.78 11.83 -6.56
C TYR A 425 19.74 13.31 -6.92
N GLN A 426 19.85 14.20 -5.94
CA GLN A 426 19.98 15.65 -6.15
C GLN A 426 21.24 16.00 -6.94
N LEU A 427 22.38 15.35 -6.65
CA LEU A 427 23.64 15.51 -7.39
C LEU A 427 23.50 15.07 -8.85
N LEU A 428 22.93 13.89 -9.09
CA LEU A 428 22.66 13.39 -10.45
C LEU A 428 21.74 14.33 -11.23
N ARG A 429 20.68 14.84 -10.59
CA ARG A 429 19.74 15.79 -11.20
C ARG A 429 20.42 17.10 -11.58
N LYS A 430 21.30 17.63 -10.73
CA LYS A 430 22.11 18.84 -11.03
C LYS A 430 23.13 18.58 -12.15
N GLY A 431 23.71 17.38 -12.21
CA GLY A 431 24.59 16.97 -13.31
C GLY A 431 23.88 16.90 -14.66
N LEU A 432 22.68 16.31 -14.71
CA LEU A 432 21.86 16.22 -15.93
C LEU A 432 21.43 17.59 -16.46
N HIS A 433 21.23 18.59 -15.59
CA HIS A 433 20.95 19.95 -16.02
C HIS A 433 22.15 20.65 -16.69
N LYS A 434 23.39 20.23 -16.39
CA LYS A 434 24.60 20.78 -17.04
C LYS A 434 24.85 20.21 -18.44
N PHE A 435 24.25 19.08 -18.80
CA PHE A 435 24.36 18.46 -20.12
C PHE A 435 23.27 18.92 -21.11
N LYS A 436 22.41 19.86 -20.72
CA LYS A 436 21.33 20.44 -21.55
C LYS A 436 21.64 21.84 -22.11
N LEU A 437 22.90 22.27 -22.03
CA LEU A 437 23.48 23.43 -22.73
C LEU A 437 24.58 22.92 -23.65
#